data_AF-A0A9D8FF98-F1
#
_entry.id   AF-A0A9D8FF98-F1
#
_cell.length_a   1.000
_cell.length_b   1.000
_cell.length_c   1.000
_cell.angle_alpha   90.00
_cell.angle_beta   90.00
_cell.angle_gamma   90.00
#
_symmetry.space_group_name_H-M   'P 1'
#
loop_
_entity.id
_entity.type
_entity.pdbx_description
1 polymer ?
#
loop_
_entity_poly.entity_id
_entity_poly.type
_entity_poly.pdbx_seq_one_letter_code
_entity_poly.pdbx_strand_id
1 'polypeptide(L)'
;MRRSFHGMGVWALAGLLGLVGYHSPIGVSSVSPRRAYEQVNASALTGTRLSAGTLTVLHRYNLSEHSRSNSDRVLRDLHDIALGDARRDVLLALSEVNFAEGERALRSPKTSRRAQAAGCFLASAAYAYWFLFSEDKRDPPPAAYDREFRLACDLYNRALVPALSVGRTGRIQFLAGRRELSVGSMDITVERPRFPWELSRFERFEPSDRFAVRGVSVRLRDPGLGLPFIAIEKEAAKQPFPRRAAATAFLRIEGTASDLMRGGVRARIELYSTYDEENVQVQERWIPLETDNTTPLAFALEDSPLWELGLRQFFSGEQWVKNDVYLTQPYQRGKIPVVFVHGTASSPVWWAEMWNSLRADPVLRKRYQFWAYLYNTGNPINHSAAKLRESLASTLHRYDPNGEGPALREMVVVGHSQGGLLTKMTVVESGDTLWRSMNKKPFDPAMLKAKDRDLVEKRFL
;
A
#
# COMPACT_ATOMS: atom_id res chain seq x y z
N MET A 1 78.89 -39.54 28.63
CA MET A 1 79.85 -38.88 27.72
C MET A 1 79.06 -38.03 26.73
N ARG A 2 79.35 -36.73 26.65
CA ARG A 2 78.76 -35.74 25.74
C ARG A 2 79.20 -35.99 24.28
N ARG A 3 78.29 -35.70 23.34
CA ARG A 3 78.42 -35.12 21.97
C ARG A 3 77.27 -35.67 21.10
N SER A 4 76.41 -34.98 20.34
CA SER A 4 76.17 -33.61 19.85
C SER A 4 76.06 -33.61 18.32
N PHE A 5 75.13 -32.78 17.83
CA PHE A 5 74.90 -32.27 16.45
C PHE A 5 74.05 -33.14 15.52
N HIS A 6 72.79 -32.75 15.25
CA HIS A 6 72.30 -31.60 14.45
C HIS A 6 72.52 -31.81 12.96
N GLY A 7 71.41 -31.88 12.22
CA GLY A 7 71.42 -31.71 10.77
C GLY A 7 70.23 -32.39 10.11
N MET A 8 69.01 -31.86 10.30
CA MET A 8 67.87 -32.04 9.40
C MET A 8 66.67 -31.29 9.98
N GLY A 9 66.65 -29.96 9.85
CA GLY A 9 65.54 -29.17 10.39
C GLY A 9 65.39 -27.76 9.84
N VAL A 10 66.08 -27.39 8.74
CA VAL A 10 66.04 -26.02 8.22
C VAL A 10 65.62 -25.93 6.74
N TRP A 11 65.63 -27.02 5.96
CA TRP A 11 65.25 -26.94 4.54
C TRP A 11 63.76 -27.16 4.24
N ALA A 12 62.96 -27.59 5.22
CA ALA A 12 61.52 -27.80 5.01
C ALA A 12 60.65 -26.56 5.28
N LEU A 13 61.18 -25.50 5.90
CA LEU A 13 60.42 -24.28 6.21
C LEU A 13 60.59 -23.16 5.17
N ALA A 14 61.54 -23.28 4.25
CA ALA A 14 61.75 -22.30 3.16
C ALA A 14 60.94 -22.62 1.88
N GLY A 15 60.44 -23.85 1.73
CA GLY A 15 59.69 -24.28 0.55
C GLY A 15 58.18 -23.98 0.56
N LEU A 16 57.63 -23.47 1.67
CA LEU A 16 56.19 -23.23 1.85
C LEU A 16 55.80 -21.75 1.89
N LEU A 17 56.75 -20.84 1.62
CA LEU A 17 56.51 -19.41 1.42
C LEU A 17 56.46 -19.02 -0.08
N GLY A 18 56.58 -19.98 -0.98
CA GLY A 18 56.71 -19.78 -2.44
C GLY A 18 55.45 -20.00 -3.27
N LEU A 19 54.25 -20.06 -2.68
CA LEU A 19 52.98 -20.16 -3.41
C LEU A 19 51.96 -19.10 -2.96
N VAL A 20 52.43 -17.90 -2.63
CA VAL A 20 51.57 -16.71 -2.74
C VAL A 20 51.52 -16.42 -4.24
N GLY A 21 50.61 -17.11 -4.94
CA GLY A 21 50.29 -16.76 -6.31
C GLY A 21 49.95 -15.28 -6.34
N TYR A 22 50.74 -14.50 -7.08
CA TYR A 22 50.52 -13.08 -7.36
C TYR A 22 49.14 -12.94 -8.00
N HIS A 23 48.10 -12.86 -7.18
CA HIS A 23 46.84 -12.32 -7.61
C HIS A 23 47.08 -10.82 -7.70
N SER A 24 46.97 -10.27 -8.91
CA SER A 24 46.92 -8.84 -9.08
C SER A 24 45.81 -8.28 -8.15
N PRO A 25 46.05 -7.13 -7.48
CA PRO A 25 45.05 -6.54 -6.57
C PRO A 25 43.73 -6.20 -7.27
N ILE A 26 43.73 -6.16 -8.60
CA ILE A 26 42.57 -6.03 -9.47
C ILE A 26 42.41 -7.35 -10.23
N GLY A 27 41.22 -7.94 -10.19
CA GLY A 27 40.90 -9.18 -10.90
C GLY A 27 39.38 -9.40 -10.98
N VAL A 28 38.96 -10.31 -11.86
CA VAL A 28 37.57 -10.71 -12.00
C VAL A 28 37.42 -12.19 -11.71
N SER A 29 36.31 -12.58 -11.08
CA SER A 29 35.93 -13.97 -10.89
C SER A 29 34.56 -14.21 -11.51
N SER A 30 34.38 -15.38 -12.13
CA SER A 30 33.07 -15.77 -12.65
C SER A 30 32.11 -15.98 -11.49
N VAL A 31 30.94 -15.35 -11.57
CA VAL A 31 29.85 -15.48 -10.60
C VAL A 31 28.54 -15.83 -11.32
N SER A 32 27.55 -16.35 -10.59
CA SER A 32 26.24 -16.62 -11.19
C SER A 32 25.57 -15.32 -11.65
N PRO A 33 24.71 -15.36 -12.69
CA PRO A 33 23.96 -14.19 -13.15
C PRO A 33 23.16 -13.51 -12.02
N ARG A 34 22.63 -14.28 -11.07
CA ARG A 34 21.95 -13.75 -9.88
C ARG A 34 22.88 -12.92 -8.99
N ARG A 35 24.07 -13.42 -8.68
CA ARG A 35 25.05 -12.68 -7.86
C ARG A 35 25.54 -11.42 -8.58
N ALA A 36 25.77 -11.50 -9.89
CA ALA A 36 26.09 -10.33 -10.70
C ALA A 36 24.96 -9.29 -10.62
N TYR A 37 23.70 -9.71 -10.76
CA TYR A 37 22.54 -8.83 -10.63
C TYR A 37 22.43 -8.20 -9.23
N GLU A 38 22.63 -8.96 -8.16
CA GLU A 38 22.65 -8.47 -6.78
C GLU A 38 23.77 -7.44 -6.56
N GLN A 39 24.95 -7.64 -7.17
CA GLN A 39 26.06 -6.70 -7.08
C GLN A 39 25.75 -5.36 -7.75
N VAL A 40 25.16 -5.38 -8.95
CA VAL A 40 24.84 -4.14 -9.68
C VAL A 40 23.66 -3.40 -9.02
N ASN A 41 22.76 -4.10 -8.32
CA ASN A 41 21.61 -3.50 -7.64
C ASN A 41 21.80 -3.36 -6.12
N ALA A 42 23.04 -3.46 -5.63
CA ALA A 42 23.36 -3.20 -4.23
C ALA A 42 23.08 -1.73 -3.89
N SER A 43 22.37 -1.49 -2.80
CA SER A 43 22.09 -0.16 -2.27
C SER A 43 21.76 -0.23 -0.78
N ALA A 44 21.63 0.94 -0.14
CA ALA A 44 21.22 1.03 1.26
C ALA A 44 19.82 0.42 1.52
N LEU A 45 19.01 0.24 0.48
CA LEU A 45 17.70 -0.40 0.55
C LEU A 45 17.79 -1.93 0.58
N THR A 46 18.76 -2.50 -0.13
CA THR A 46 18.90 -3.96 -0.29
C THR A 46 19.90 -4.57 0.69
N GLY A 47 20.67 -3.75 1.41
CA GLY A 47 21.62 -4.22 2.42
C GLY A 47 22.38 -3.09 3.12
N THR A 48 23.60 -3.39 3.58
CA THR A 48 24.45 -2.44 4.32
C THR A 48 25.42 -1.65 3.45
N ARG A 49 25.42 -1.90 2.13
CA ARG A 49 26.33 -1.28 1.16
C ARG A 49 25.61 -0.13 0.46
N LEU A 50 26.35 0.93 0.16
CA LEU A 50 25.85 2.01 -0.71
C LEU A 50 25.95 1.57 -2.18
N SER A 51 25.14 2.18 -3.04
CA SER A 51 25.17 1.95 -4.48
C SER A 51 26.49 2.38 -5.12
N ALA A 52 26.80 1.80 -6.28
CA ALA A 52 27.99 2.16 -7.04
C ALA A 52 28.02 3.66 -7.42
N GLY A 53 26.86 4.24 -7.73
CA GLY A 53 26.72 5.69 -8.01
C GLY A 53 27.11 6.53 -6.80
N THR A 54 26.55 6.22 -5.62
CA THR A 54 26.91 6.92 -4.37
C THR A 54 28.38 6.74 -4.01
N LEU A 55 28.93 5.53 -4.16
CA LEU A 55 30.37 5.29 -3.93
C LEU A 55 31.26 6.09 -4.89
N THR A 56 30.83 6.28 -6.15
CA THR A 56 31.53 7.11 -7.12
C THR A 56 31.56 8.57 -6.68
N VAL A 57 30.45 9.11 -6.17
CA VAL A 57 30.38 10.47 -5.63
C VAL A 57 31.26 10.61 -4.38
N LEU A 58 31.17 9.67 -3.43
CA LEU A 58 32.02 9.69 -2.23
C LEU A 58 33.50 9.61 -2.58
N HIS A 59 33.88 8.80 -3.57
CA HIS A 59 35.26 8.71 -4.04
C HIS A 59 35.71 10.00 -4.73
N ARG A 60 34.87 10.58 -5.60
CA ARG A 60 35.14 11.84 -6.30
C ARG A 60 35.52 12.97 -5.33
N TYR A 61 34.92 12.98 -4.14
CA TYR A 61 35.13 14.00 -3.11
C TYR A 61 36.00 13.55 -1.93
N ASN A 62 36.66 12.39 -2.02
CA ASN A 62 37.51 11.84 -0.97
C ASN A 62 36.80 11.64 0.39
N LEU A 63 35.51 11.26 0.35
CA LEU A 63 34.66 11.03 1.53
C LEU A 63 34.46 9.53 1.86
N SER A 64 35.00 8.63 1.04
CA SER A 64 34.82 7.18 1.16
C SER A 64 35.22 6.61 2.53
N GLU A 65 36.40 6.98 3.03
CA GLU A 65 36.93 6.47 4.32
C GLU A 65 36.14 6.97 5.54
N HIS A 66 35.50 8.14 5.41
CA HIS A 66 34.78 8.81 6.51
C HIS A 66 33.30 8.38 6.61
N SER A 67 32.74 7.80 5.55
CA SER A 67 31.32 7.41 5.44
C SER A 67 30.84 6.39 6.49
N ARG A 68 31.76 5.72 7.18
CA ARG A 68 31.45 4.75 8.24
C ARG A 68 31.80 5.22 9.65
N SER A 69 32.75 6.15 9.78
CA SER A 69 33.32 6.58 11.07
C SER A 69 32.82 7.96 11.51
N ASN A 70 32.42 8.83 10.58
CA ASN A 70 31.99 10.21 10.87
C ASN A 70 30.90 10.70 9.89
N SER A 71 29.79 9.98 9.84
CA SER A 71 28.72 10.23 8.87
C SER A 71 28.08 11.62 8.99
N ASP A 72 27.98 12.20 10.18
CA ASP A 72 27.39 13.52 10.39
C ASP A 72 28.26 14.63 9.75
N ARG A 73 29.59 14.42 9.67
CA ARG A 73 30.47 15.30 8.91
C ARG A 73 30.32 15.07 7.41
N VAL A 74 30.31 13.81 6.96
CA VAL A 74 30.14 13.48 5.54
C VAL A 74 28.83 14.05 4.97
N LEU A 75 27.74 13.99 5.72
CA LEU A 75 26.45 14.55 5.29
C LEU A 75 26.49 16.07 5.15
N ARG A 76 27.21 16.78 6.04
CA ARG A 76 27.40 18.23 5.95
C ARG A 76 28.31 18.60 4.77
N ASP A 77 29.44 17.91 4.63
CA ASP A 77 30.39 18.16 3.54
C ASP A 77 29.71 17.89 2.17
N LEU A 78 28.95 16.80 2.04
CA LEU A 78 28.17 16.52 0.83
C LEU A 78 27.08 17.56 0.58
N HIS A 79 26.42 18.06 1.62
CA HIS A 79 25.43 19.13 1.47
C HIS A 79 26.08 20.39 0.93
N ASP A 80 27.19 20.84 1.53
CA ASP A 80 27.92 22.03 1.08
C ASP A 80 28.41 21.88 -0.37
N ILE A 81 28.86 20.68 -0.74
CA ILE A 81 29.19 20.36 -2.14
C ILE A 81 27.97 20.51 -3.04
N ALA A 82 26.81 19.98 -2.65
CA ALA A 82 25.57 20.08 -3.43
C ALA A 82 25.06 21.53 -3.57
N LEU A 83 25.50 22.47 -2.72
CA LEU A 83 25.20 23.89 -2.88
C LEU A 83 25.99 24.56 -4.01
N GLY A 84 27.19 24.05 -4.30
CA GLY A 84 28.09 24.58 -5.34
C GLY A 84 28.11 23.75 -6.63
N ASP A 85 27.76 22.48 -6.57
CA ASP A 85 27.75 21.53 -7.69
C ASP A 85 26.33 21.27 -8.18
N ALA A 86 26.10 21.53 -9.47
CA ALA A 86 24.79 21.37 -10.09
C ALA A 86 24.42 19.90 -10.38
N ARG A 87 25.37 18.96 -10.23
CA ARG A 87 25.13 17.54 -10.51
C ARG A 87 24.16 16.91 -9.53
N ARG A 88 23.13 16.26 -10.06
CA ARG A 88 22.10 15.55 -9.31
C ARG A 88 22.64 14.31 -8.61
N ASP A 89 23.71 13.70 -9.10
CA ASP A 89 24.30 12.51 -8.48
C ASP A 89 24.71 12.76 -7.01
N VAL A 90 25.07 14.00 -6.66
CA VAL A 90 25.34 14.42 -5.26
C VAL A 90 24.06 14.38 -4.42
N LEU A 91 22.92 14.79 -4.95
CA LEU A 91 21.62 14.71 -4.26
C LEU A 91 21.20 13.26 -4.03
N LEU A 92 21.39 12.39 -5.02
CA LEU A 92 21.10 10.96 -4.84
C LEU A 92 22.03 10.33 -3.79
N ALA A 93 23.32 10.66 -3.81
CA ALA A 93 24.27 10.22 -2.80
C ALA A 93 23.88 10.69 -1.40
N LEU A 94 23.48 11.96 -1.24
CA LEU A 94 22.93 12.50 0.00
C LEU A 94 21.70 11.73 0.45
N SER A 95 20.77 11.41 -0.45
CA SER A 95 19.58 10.63 -0.14
C SER A 95 19.92 9.25 0.41
N GLU A 96 20.82 8.52 -0.27
CA GLU A 96 21.18 7.16 0.10
C GLU A 96 22.01 7.11 1.40
N VAL A 97 22.96 8.03 1.59
CA VAL A 97 23.75 8.09 2.84
C VAL A 97 22.85 8.43 4.03
N ASN A 98 21.90 9.35 3.87
CA ASN A 98 20.90 9.66 4.90
C ASN A 98 20.04 8.44 5.24
N PHE A 99 19.61 7.66 4.24
CA PHE A 99 18.87 6.42 4.47
C PHE A 99 19.68 5.42 5.30
N ALA A 100 20.93 5.19 4.90
CA ALA A 100 21.84 4.29 5.60
C ALA A 100 22.11 4.74 7.04
N GLU A 101 22.24 6.05 7.29
CA GLU A 101 22.36 6.61 8.64
C GLU A 101 21.10 6.44 9.46
N GLY A 102 19.91 6.64 8.87
CA GLY A 102 18.63 6.35 9.51
C GLY A 102 18.54 4.90 9.99
N GLU A 103 18.92 3.95 9.14
CA GLU A 103 18.96 2.52 9.48
C GLU A 103 19.95 2.21 10.62
N ARG A 104 21.13 2.82 10.62
CA ARG A 104 22.12 2.70 11.71
C ARG A 104 21.59 3.31 13.00
N ALA A 105 20.93 4.46 12.91
CA ALA A 105 20.34 5.17 14.04
C ALA A 105 19.21 4.37 14.70
N LEU A 106 18.33 3.73 13.93
CA LEU A 106 17.27 2.85 14.45
C LEU A 106 17.81 1.66 15.25
N ARG A 107 18.92 1.08 14.80
CA ARG A 107 19.59 -0.07 15.46
C ARG A 107 20.44 0.33 16.66
N SER A 108 20.63 1.63 16.91
CA SER A 108 21.49 2.11 17.99
C SER A 108 20.90 1.81 19.37
N PRO A 109 21.72 1.36 20.35
CA PRO A 109 21.25 1.23 21.72
C PRO A 109 20.93 2.60 22.36
N LYS A 110 21.58 3.69 21.89
CA LYS A 110 21.41 5.04 22.45
C LYS A 110 20.09 5.67 22.03
N THR A 111 19.27 6.07 23.00
CA THR A 111 17.96 6.71 22.75
C THR A 111 18.08 8.02 21.97
N SER A 112 19.12 8.82 22.23
CA SER A 112 19.38 10.06 21.49
C SER A 112 19.66 9.82 20.01
N ARG A 113 20.47 8.81 19.66
CA ARG A 113 20.73 8.44 18.25
C ARG A 113 19.46 7.90 17.59
N ARG A 114 18.66 7.08 18.28
CA ARG A 114 17.36 6.61 17.78
C ARG A 114 16.40 7.76 17.48
N ALA A 115 16.39 8.82 18.29
CA ALA A 115 15.54 9.99 18.07
C ALA A 115 15.91 10.77 16.78
N GLN A 116 17.16 10.67 16.31
CA GLN A 116 17.62 11.31 15.07
C GLN A 116 17.24 10.54 13.81
N ALA A 117 16.82 9.28 13.92
CA ALA A 117 16.56 8.41 12.78
C ALA A 117 15.49 8.99 11.85
N ALA A 118 14.37 9.47 12.41
CA ALA A 118 13.28 10.06 11.63
C ALA A 118 13.74 11.26 10.79
N GLY A 119 14.61 12.11 11.35
CA GLY A 119 15.20 13.25 10.62
C GLY A 119 16.13 12.82 9.48
N CYS A 120 16.89 11.73 9.65
CA CYS A 120 17.72 11.16 8.59
C CYS A 120 16.85 10.62 7.44
N PHE A 121 15.78 9.89 7.75
CA PHE A 121 14.87 9.39 6.71
C PHE A 121 14.09 10.52 6.02
N LEU A 122 13.65 11.54 6.76
CA LEU A 122 13.03 12.71 6.15
C LEU A 122 13.99 13.43 5.20
N ALA A 123 15.26 13.57 5.58
CA ALA A 123 16.30 14.10 4.71
C ALA A 123 16.52 13.21 3.47
N SER A 124 16.52 11.89 3.63
CA SER A 124 16.61 10.94 2.51
C SER A 124 15.49 11.16 1.50
N ALA A 125 14.25 11.25 1.96
CA ALA A 125 13.10 11.56 1.10
C ALA A 125 13.26 12.93 0.43
N ALA A 126 13.73 13.95 1.15
CA ALA A 126 13.90 15.29 0.59
C ALA A 126 14.94 15.36 -0.54
N TYR A 127 16.11 14.77 -0.35
CA TYR A 127 17.15 14.74 -1.39
C TYR A 127 16.74 13.89 -2.59
N ALA A 128 16.03 12.77 -2.39
CA ALA A 128 15.45 12.00 -3.49
C ALA A 128 14.41 12.83 -4.27
N TYR A 129 13.57 13.59 -3.57
CA TYR A 129 12.61 14.49 -4.19
C TYR A 129 13.31 15.55 -5.06
N TRP A 130 14.35 16.22 -4.54
CA TRP A 130 15.10 17.20 -5.33
C TRP A 130 15.88 16.57 -6.49
N PHE A 131 16.43 15.36 -6.33
CA PHE A 131 17.02 14.61 -7.44
C PHE A 131 16.03 14.45 -8.60
N LEU A 132 14.80 14.05 -8.29
CA LEU A 132 13.73 13.80 -9.28
C LEU A 132 13.15 15.10 -9.87
N PHE A 133 13.02 16.15 -9.05
CA PHE A 133 12.19 17.32 -9.37
C PHE A 133 12.89 18.67 -9.40
N SER A 134 14.14 18.82 -8.95
CA SER A 134 14.83 20.12 -9.00
C SER A 134 14.85 20.69 -10.43
N GLU A 135 14.66 21.99 -10.56
CA GLU A 135 14.61 22.70 -11.86
C GLU A 135 15.98 23.25 -12.29
N ASP A 136 17.07 22.85 -11.65
CA ASP A 136 18.40 23.25 -12.10
C ASP A 136 18.65 22.75 -13.53
N LYS A 137 18.64 23.69 -14.48
CA LYS A 137 18.75 23.42 -15.92
C LYS A 137 20.14 22.94 -16.33
N ARG A 138 21.14 23.03 -15.45
CA ARG A 138 22.53 22.63 -15.73
C ARG A 138 22.69 21.11 -15.74
N ASP A 139 21.81 20.37 -15.08
CA ASP A 139 21.76 18.91 -15.11
C ASP A 139 20.32 18.45 -15.38
N PRO A 140 20.02 17.90 -16.57
CA PRO A 140 18.65 17.54 -16.93
C PRO A 140 18.06 16.49 -15.99
N PRO A 141 16.71 16.39 -15.90
CA PRO A 141 16.08 15.35 -15.11
C PRO A 141 16.52 13.94 -15.56
N PRO A 142 16.71 13.00 -14.62
CA PRO A 142 17.09 11.62 -14.93
C PRO A 142 16.03 10.92 -15.80
N ALA A 143 16.46 10.04 -16.69
CA ALA A 143 15.53 9.28 -17.52
C ALA A 143 14.85 8.19 -16.67
N ALA A 144 13.58 7.88 -16.97
CA ALA A 144 12.84 6.82 -16.26
C ALA A 144 13.44 5.41 -16.43
N TYR A 145 14.36 5.23 -17.38
CA TYR A 145 15.09 3.99 -17.63
C TYR A 145 16.38 3.88 -16.79
N ASP A 146 16.83 4.98 -16.17
CA ASP A 146 18.06 5.00 -15.37
C ASP A 146 17.84 4.26 -14.04
N ARG A 147 18.90 3.59 -13.56
CA ARG A 147 18.83 2.85 -12.29
C ARG A 147 18.76 3.81 -11.11
N GLU A 148 19.45 4.94 -11.23
CA GLU A 148 19.47 6.07 -10.32
C GLU A 148 18.08 6.68 -10.15
N PHE A 149 17.30 6.79 -11.24
CA PHE A 149 15.89 7.20 -11.19
C PHE A 149 15.07 6.26 -10.30
N ARG A 150 15.19 4.95 -10.52
CA ARG A 150 14.46 3.94 -9.74
C ARG A 150 14.89 3.94 -8.28
N LEU A 151 16.20 4.00 -8.01
CA LEU A 151 16.74 4.08 -6.66
C LEU A 151 16.22 5.31 -5.91
N ALA A 152 16.15 6.48 -6.57
CA ALA A 152 15.60 7.68 -5.95
C ALA A 152 14.11 7.52 -5.61
N CYS A 153 13.31 6.93 -6.49
CA CYS A 153 11.90 6.63 -6.22
C CYS A 153 11.76 5.71 -4.99
N ASP A 154 12.55 4.63 -4.95
CA ASP A 154 12.50 3.67 -3.86
C ASP A 154 12.98 4.27 -2.54
N LEU A 155 14.05 5.09 -2.55
CA LEU A 155 14.55 5.81 -1.37
C LEU A 155 13.49 6.77 -0.84
N TYR A 156 12.86 7.55 -1.72
CA TYR A 156 11.76 8.43 -1.35
C TYR A 156 10.60 7.66 -0.70
N ASN A 157 10.06 6.62 -1.36
CA ASN A 157 8.94 5.84 -0.84
C ASN A 157 9.28 5.15 0.48
N ARG A 158 10.45 4.52 0.55
CA ARG A 158 10.88 3.71 1.70
C ARG A 158 11.19 4.57 2.92
N ALA A 159 11.81 5.73 2.73
CA ALA A 159 12.18 6.61 3.82
C ALA A 159 10.97 7.25 4.52
N LEU A 160 9.85 7.45 3.82
CA LEU A 160 8.63 8.01 4.40
C LEU A 160 8.07 7.17 5.56
N VAL A 161 8.23 5.85 5.54
CA VAL A 161 7.74 4.97 6.63
C VAL A 161 8.38 5.33 7.98
N PRO A 162 9.70 5.21 8.16
CA PRO A 162 10.33 5.56 9.43
C PRO A 162 10.35 7.07 9.69
N ALA A 163 10.34 7.93 8.66
CA ALA A 163 10.24 9.38 8.84
C ALA A 163 8.92 9.81 9.51
N LEU A 164 7.82 9.11 9.21
CA LEU A 164 6.49 9.38 9.75
C LEU A 164 6.11 8.45 10.91
N SER A 165 6.99 7.51 11.28
CA SER A 165 6.71 6.54 12.34
C SER A 165 6.76 7.17 13.73
N VAL A 166 5.86 6.74 14.62
CA VAL A 166 5.81 7.19 16.01
C VAL A 166 6.05 6.03 16.97
N GLY A 167 6.93 6.27 17.94
CA GLY A 167 7.29 5.29 18.95
C GLY A 167 7.99 4.06 18.36
N ARG A 168 7.82 2.91 19.02
CA ARG A 168 8.44 1.63 18.60
C ARG A 168 7.47 0.71 17.87
N THR A 169 6.22 1.13 17.72
CA THR A 169 5.16 0.28 17.16
C THR A 169 5.24 0.22 15.64
N GLY A 170 5.98 1.10 14.97
CA GLY A 170 6.07 1.22 13.50
C GLY A 170 4.83 1.85 12.85
N ARG A 171 3.91 2.39 13.65
CA ARG A 171 2.72 3.10 13.17
C ARG A 171 3.10 4.47 12.69
N ILE A 172 2.41 4.97 11.66
CA ILE A 172 2.65 6.31 11.14
C ILE A 172 1.66 7.32 11.73
N GLN A 173 2.08 8.58 11.82
CA GLN A 173 1.19 9.71 12.13
C GLN A 173 1.48 10.89 11.19
N PHE A 174 0.42 11.59 10.82
CA PHE A 174 0.51 12.80 10.01
C PHE A 174 0.46 14.02 10.93
N LEU A 175 1.65 14.43 11.38
CA LEU A 175 1.81 15.56 12.30
C LEU A 175 2.42 16.75 11.57
N ALA A 176 1.78 17.91 11.67
CA ALA A 176 2.35 19.17 11.24
C ALA A 176 3.47 19.65 12.19
N GLY A 177 4.19 20.68 11.77
CA GLY A 177 5.22 21.37 12.54
C GLY A 177 6.64 21.15 12.02
N ARG A 178 7.58 21.81 12.67
CA ARG A 178 9.00 21.77 12.32
C ARG A 178 9.60 20.39 12.58
N ARG A 179 10.46 19.94 11.68
CA ARG A 179 11.26 18.71 11.80
C ARG A 179 12.72 19.05 11.58
N GLU A 180 13.56 18.54 12.48
CA GLU A 180 15.01 18.61 12.33
C GLU A 180 15.48 17.48 11.41
N LEU A 181 16.35 17.81 10.46
CA LEU A 181 16.96 16.88 9.53
C LEU A 181 18.42 16.65 9.92
N SER A 182 19.14 15.79 9.18
CA SER A 182 20.59 15.67 9.30
C SER A 182 21.32 16.98 9.00
N VAL A 183 20.72 17.82 8.15
CA VAL A 183 21.18 19.17 7.82
C VAL A 183 19.97 20.11 7.77
N GLY A 184 19.95 21.10 8.65
CA GLY A 184 18.88 22.08 8.74
C GLY A 184 17.55 21.51 9.20
N SER A 185 16.47 22.17 8.82
CA SER A 185 15.11 21.85 9.27
C SER A 185 14.08 22.11 8.16
N MET A 186 12.92 21.47 8.30
CA MET A 186 11.79 21.60 7.37
C MET A 186 10.48 21.80 8.15
N ASP A 187 9.65 22.72 7.69
CA ASP A 187 8.31 22.93 8.24
C ASP A 187 7.28 22.10 7.46
N ILE A 188 6.59 21.19 8.15
CA ILE A 188 5.62 20.28 7.55
C ILE A 188 4.19 20.71 7.86
N THR A 189 3.34 20.67 6.83
CA THR A 189 1.87 20.76 6.94
C THR A 189 1.22 19.48 6.41
N VAL A 190 -0.06 19.26 6.72
CA VAL A 190 -0.81 18.08 6.29
C VAL A 190 -2.05 18.53 5.52
N GLU A 191 -2.20 18.03 4.31
CA GLU A 191 -3.29 18.37 3.40
C GLU A 191 -4.00 17.11 2.88
N ARG A 192 -5.26 17.28 2.48
CA ARG A 192 -6.15 16.19 2.04
C ARG A 192 -6.78 16.51 0.69
N PRO A 193 -5.98 16.77 -0.37
CA PRO A 193 -6.51 17.21 -1.66
C PRO A 193 -7.53 16.22 -2.25
N ARG A 194 -7.29 14.91 -2.08
CA ARG A 194 -8.18 13.85 -2.60
C ARG A 194 -8.32 12.70 -1.59
N PHE A 195 -8.45 13.04 -0.32
CA PHE A 195 -8.75 12.10 0.76
C PHE A 195 -10.08 12.49 1.41
N PRO A 196 -11.20 11.86 1.02
CA PRO A 196 -12.55 12.35 1.31
C PRO A 196 -13.00 12.16 2.77
N TRP A 197 -12.11 11.71 3.65
CA TRP A 197 -12.44 11.42 5.05
C TRP A 197 -11.72 12.35 6.01
N GLU A 198 -12.40 12.71 7.08
CA GLU A 198 -11.80 13.39 8.24
C GLU A 198 -10.80 12.48 8.96
N LEU A 199 -9.63 13.00 9.30
CA LEU A 199 -8.60 12.23 10.01
C LEU A 199 -9.08 11.77 11.39
N SER A 200 -9.97 12.55 12.03
CA SER A 200 -10.56 12.25 13.34
C SER A 200 -11.43 10.98 13.34
N ARG A 201 -11.86 10.50 12.17
CA ARG A 201 -12.59 9.24 11.98
C ARG A 201 -11.70 8.02 12.20
N PHE A 202 -10.39 8.16 12.01
CA PHE A 202 -9.44 7.06 12.10
C PHE A 202 -8.86 6.95 13.51
N GLU A 203 -8.69 5.72 13.97
CA GLU A 203 -7.99 5.39 15.21
C GLU A 203 -6.48 5.45 14.97
N ARG A 204 -6.03 4.89 13.85
CA ARG A 204 -4.60 4.76 13.53
C ARG A 204 -4.36 4.55 12.04
N PHE A 205 -3.11 4.75 11.64
CA PHE A 205 -2.61 4.54 10.28
C PHE A 205 -1.46 3.54 10.31
N GLU A 206 -1.53 2.53 9.44
CA GLU A 206 -0.52 1.49 9.34
C GLU A 206 0.09 1.51 7.92
N PRO A 207 1.42 1.63 7.77
CA PRO A 207 2.04 1.58 6.45
C PRO A 207 1.90 0.17 5.85
N SER A 208 1.50 0.08 4.58
CA SER A 208 1.21 -1.21 3.94
C SER A 208 2.43 -2.13 3.90
N ASP A 209 3.63 -1.56 3.85
CA ASP A 209 4.88 -2.30 3.76
C ASP A 209 5.35 -3.00 5.04
N ARG A 210 4.57 -2.86 6.13
CA ARG A 210 4.79 -3.67 7.34
C ARG A 210 4.14 -5.04 7.27
N PHE A 211 3.29 -5.29 6.28
CA PHE A 211 2.53 -6.54 6.19
C PHE A 211 3.02 -7.40 5.03
N ALA A 212 3.31 -8.67 5.34
CA ALA A 212 3.46 -9.72 4.34
C ALA A 212 2.08 -10.33 4.09
N VAL A 213 1.54 -10.10 2.90
CA VAL A 213 0.21 -10.59 2.52
C VAL A 213 0.24 -12.10 2.26
N ARG A 214 -0.76 -12.81 2.76
CA ARG A 214 -1.04 -14.23 2.51
C ARG A 214 -2.54 -14.45 2.26
N GLY A 215 -2.93 -15.60 1.70
CA GLY A 215 -4.34 -15.96 1.51
C GLY A 215 -5.03 -15.31 0.30
N VAL A 216 -4.28 -14.54 -0.49
CA VAL A 216 -4.65 -14.09 -1.83
C VAL A 216 -3.51 -14.41 -2.78
N SER A 217 -3.83 -14.63 -4.05
CA SER A 217 -2.91 -15.18 -5.05
C SER A 217 -1.83 -14.19 -5.48
N VAL A 218 -2.15 -12.90 -5.50
CA VAL A 218 -1.23 -11.82 -5.90
C VAL A 218 -1.40 -10.59 -5.00
N ARG A 219 -0.29 -9.99 -4.57
CA ARG A 219 -0.27 -8.64 -3.99
C ARG A 219 -0.15 -7.62 -5.11
N LEU A 220 -1.19 -6.81 -5.27
CA LEU A 220 -1.36 -5.88 -6.38
C LEU A 220 -1.03 -4.47 -5.87
N ARG A 221 0.09 -3.97 -6.38
CA ARG A 221 0.66 -2.66 -6.05
C ARG A 221 0.92 -1.93 -7.36
N ASP A 222 0.42 -0.71 -7.49
CA ASP A 222 0.75 0.12 -8.64
C ASP A 222 2.06 0.87 -8.38
N PRO A 223 3.00 0.88 -9.33
CA PRO A 223 4.26 1.60 -9.17
C PRO A 223 4.03 3.12 -9.21
N GLY A 224 4.76 3.85 -8.37
CA GLY A 224 4.68 5.31 -8.34
C GLY A 224 5.49 5.90 -7.18
N LEU A 225 5.16 7.14 -6.80
CA LEU A 225 5.74 7.80 -5.64
C LEU A 225 4.73 7.93 -4.50
N GLY A 226 5.23 7.78 -3.27
CA GLY A 226 4.49 7.97 -2.04
C GLY A 226 4.57 6.76 -1.11
N LEU A 227 3.89 6.90 0.02
CA LEU A 227 3.76 5.87 1.03
C LEU A 227 2.34 5.29 1.00
N PRO A 228 2.13 4.05 0.49
CA PRO A 228 0.87 3.35 0.67
C PRO A 228 0.62 3.00 2.16
N PHE A 229 -0.59 3.27 2.64
CA PHE A 229 -1.01 2.99 4.02
C PHE A 229 -2.47 2.58 4.14
N ILE A 230 -2.78 1.94 5.25
CA ILE A 230 -4.12 1.55 5.71
C ILE A 230 -4.58 2.58 6.75
N ALA A 231 -5.70 3.25 6.49
CA ALA A 231 -6.38 4.06 7.50
C ALA A 231 -7.45 3.21 8.20
N ILE A 232 -7.30 3.00 9.51
CA ILE A 232 -8.18 2.13 10.29
C ILE A 232 -9.16 3.01 11.05
N GLU A 233 -10.45 2.88 10.74
CA GLU A 233 -11.49 3.68 11.40
C GLU A 233 -11.67 3.25 12.85
N LYS A 234 -12.08 4.21 13.70
CA LYS A 234 -12.58 3.89 15.04
C LYS A 234 -13.74 2.91 14.91
N GLU A 235 -13.78 1.86 15.73
CA GLU A 235 -14.81 0.83 15.65
C GLU A 235 -16.22 1.43 15.61
N ALA A 236 -16.89 1.28 14.48
CA ALA A 236 -18.32 1.50 14.38
C ALA A 236 -18.99 0.19 14.77
N ALA A 237 -19.64 0.16 15.95
CA ALA A 237 -20.43 -0.99 16.37
C ALA A 237 -21.42 -1.39 15.25
N LYS A 238 -21.48 -2.70 14.93
CA LYS A 238 -22.50 -3.36 14.08
C LYS A 238 -22.34 -3.33 12.54
N GLN A 239 -21.13 -3.21 11.99
CA GLN A 239 -20.90 -3.40 10.53
C GLN A 239 -20.13 -4.69 10.24
N PRO A 240 -20.53 -5.51 9.25
CA PRO A 240 -19.87 -6.80 8.97
C PRO A 240 -18.51 -6.67 8.27
N PHE A 241 -18.27 -5.55 7.56
CA PHE A 241 -16.96 -5.23 7.00
C PHE A 241 -16.29 -4.17 7.87
N PRO A 242 -15.04 -4.40 8.35
CA PRO A 242 -14.34 -3.39 9.09
C PRO A 242 -14.06 -2.19 8.18
N ARG A 243 -14.43 -1.00 8.62
CA ARG A 243 -14.26 0.20 7.82
C ARG A 243 -12.79 0.64 7.84
N ARG A 244 -12.18 0.61 6.67
CA ARG A 244 -10.78 0.95 6.45
C ARG A 244 -10.69 1.63 5.10
N ALA A 245 -9.72 2.53 4.95
CA ALA A 245 -9.43 3.15 3.66
C ALA A 245 -8.01 2.78 3.22
N ALA A 246 -7.88 2.46 1.93
CA ALA A 246 -6.61 2.37 1.24
C ALA A 246 -6.22 3.77 0.76
N ALA A 247 -5.01 4.21 1.11
CA ALA A 247 -4.55 5.56 0.81
C ALA A 247 -3.05 5.64 0.59
N THR A 248 -2.61 6.74 0.00
CA THR A 248 -1.20 7.06 -0.23
C THR A 248 -0.89 8.44 0.31
N ALA A 249 0.24 8.56 1.03
CA ALA A 249 0.78 9.82 1.48
C ALA A 249 1.93 10.26 0.56
N PHE A 250 1.87 11.48 0.05
CA PHE A 250 2.87 12.07 -0.81
C PHE A 250 3.49 13.30 -0.12
N LEU A 251 4.82 13.31 0.06
CA LEU A 251 5.55 14.45 0.61
C LEU A 251 5.96 15.40 -0.52
N ARG A 252 5.21 16.48 -0.70
CA ARG A 252 5.59 17.57 -1.59
C ARG A 252 6.52 18.54 -0.87
N ILE A 253 7.61 18.95 -1.54
CA ILE A 253 8.59 19.87 -0.97
C ILE A 253 8.66 21.12 -1.82
N GLU A 254 8.58 22.27 -1.15
CA GLU A 254 8.76 23.59 -1.72
C GLU A 254 10.09 24.18 -1.26
N GLY A 255 10.83 24.76 -2.21
CA GLY A 255 12.19 25.22 -2.01
C GLY A 255 13.23 24.19 -2.47
N THR A 256 14.49 24.55 -2.26
CA THR A 256 15.66 23.82 -2.75
C THR A 256 16.49 23.27 -1.59
N ALA A 257 17.46 22.41 -1.89
CA ALA A 257 18.43 21.96 -0.89
C ALA A 257 19.11 23.14 -0.18
N SER A 258 19.38 24.24 -0.89
CA SER A 258 20.01 25.45 -0.34
C SER A 258 19.18 26.18 0.72
N ASP A 259 17.88 25.90 0.80
CA ASP A 259 16.99 26.53 1.77
C ASP A 259 16.98 25.82 3.13
N LEU A 260 17.53 24.60 3.22
CA LEU A 260 17.49 23.77 4.43
C LEU A 260 18.15 24.44 5.63
N MET A 261 19.38 24.93 5.47
CA MET A 261 20.16 25.56 6.55
C MET A 261 19.58 26.90 6.99
N ARG A 262 18.81 27.57 6.11
CA ARG A 262 18.11 28.81 6.42
C ARG A 262 16.75 28.58 7.08
N GLY A 263 16.33 27.32 7.22
CA GLY A 263 14.99 26.97 7.70
C GLY A 263 13.88 27.41 6.74
N GLY A 264 14.19 27.56 5.44
CA GLY A 264 13.27 28.07 4.43
C GLY A 264 12.45 26.99 3.70
N VAL A 265 12.72 25.70 3.97
CA VAL A 265 12.04 24.59 3.29
C VAL A 265 10.68 24.32 3.92
N ARG A 266 9.65 24.40 3.10
CA ARG A 266 8.28 24.02 3.45
C ARG A 266 7.92 22.71 2.77
N ALA A 267 7.19 21.85 3.45
CA ALA A 267 6.68 20.62 2.87
C ALA A 267 5.22 20.36 3.25
N ARG A 268 4.53 19.64 2.37
CA ARG A 268 3.16 19.19 2.55
C ARG A 268 3.12 17.67 2.50
N ILE A 269 2.52 17.05 3.50
CA ILE A 269 2.06 15.67 3.38
C ILE A 269 0.66 15.71 2.80
N GLU A 270 0.53 15.32 1.53
CA GLU A 270 -0.71 15.24 0.80
C GLU A 270 -1.27 13.82 0.87
N LEU A 271 -2.53 13.68 1.29
CA LEU A 271 -3.20 12.39 1.39
C LEU A 271 -4.16 12.17 0.21
N TYR A 272 -4.09 10.97 -0.37
CA TYR A 272 -4.88 10.54 -1.53
C TYR A 272 -5.55 9.20 -1.28
N SER A 273 -6.82 9.08 -1.67
CA SER A 273 -7.55 7.81 -1.78
C SER A 273 -7.02 7.01 -2.97
N THR A 274 -6.71 5.72 -2.78
CA THR A 274 -6.25 4.86 -3.89
C THR A 274 -7.36 4.47 -4.87
N TYR A 275 -8.60 4.87 -4.59
CA TYR A 275 -9.77 4.52 -5.40
C TYR A 275 -10.12 5.55 -6.48
N ASP A 276 -9.58 6.77 -6.37
CA ASP A 276 -10.05 7.95 -7.12
C ASP A 276 -8.91 8.67 -7.85
N GLU A 277 -7.73 8.77 -7.26
CA GLU A 277 -6.59 9.50 -7.82
C GLU A 277 -5.39 8.59 -8.01
N GLU A 278 -4.91 8.52 -9.25
CA GLU A 278 -3.78 7.67 -9.63
C GLU A 278 -2.50 8.49 -9.82
N ASN A 279 -2.63 9.82 -9.99
CA ASN A 279 -1.51 10.69 -10.32
C ASN A 279 -1.54 11.99 -9.53
N VAL A 280 -0.38 12.57 -9.31
CA VAL A 280 -0.20 13.89 -8.75
C VAL A 280 0.60 14.76 -9.70
N GLN A 281 0.19 16.01 -9.88
CA GLN A 281 0.95 16.95 -10.66
C GLN A 281 2.10 17.54 -9.81
N VAL A 282 3.33 17.44 -10.32
CA VAL A 282 4.52 18.06 -9.75
C VAL A 282 5.16 18.88 -10.86
N GLN A 283 5.13 20.20 -10.73
CA GLN A 283 5.45 21.13 -11.84
C GLN A 283 4.60 20.78 -13.07
N GLU A 284 5.21 20.66 -14.25
CA GLU A 284 4.54 20.28 -15.50
C GLU A 284 4.45 18.75 -15.72
N ARG A 285 4.79 17.94 -14.71
CA ARG A 285 4.84 16.47 -14.83
C ARG A 285 3.71 15.80 -14.03
N TRP A 286 3.07 14.82 -14.64
CA TRP A 286 2.15 13.90 -13.97
C TRP A 286 2.93 12.71 -13.43
N ILE A 287 2.89 12.54 -12.11
CA ILE A 287 3.63 11.51 -11.40
C ILE A 287 2.63 10.48 -10.87
N PRO A 288 2.77 9.19 -11.21
CA PRO A 288 1.91 8.16 -10.64
C PRO A 288 2.13 8.06 -9.13
N LEU A 289 1.05 7.94 -8.37
CA LEU A 289 1.10 7.66 -6.95
C LEU A 289 1.32 6.16 -6.73
N GLU A 290 2.22 5.80 -5.82
CA GLU A 290 2.36 4.40 -5.44
C GLU A 290 1.13 3.97 -4.63
N THR A 291 0.48 2.86 -4.98
CA THR A 291 -0.74 2.40 -4.27
C THR A 291 -0.68 0.93 -3.93
N ASP A 292 -1.33 0.53 -2.83
CA ASP A 292 -1.50 -0.87 -2.45
C ASP A 292 -2.96 -1.12 -2.04
N ASN A 293 -3.70 -1.85 -2.88
CA ASN A 293 -5.10 -2.18 -2.65
C ASN A 293 -5.29 -3.56 -2.01
N THR A 294 -4.28 -4.43 -2.09
CA THR A 294 -4.37 -5.79 -1.57
C THR A 294 -4.13 -5.83 -0.07
N THR A 295 -3.12 -5.12 0.43
CA THR A 295 -2.77 -5.13 1.86
C THR A 295 -3.93 -4.64 2.73
N PRO A 296 -4.61 -3.52 2.43
CA PRO A 296 -5.80 -3.11 3.16
C PRO A 296 -6.92 -4.15 3.16
N LEU A 297 -7.14 -4.86 2.04
CA LEU A 297 -8.14 -5.93 1.93
C LEU A 297 -7.76 -7.15 2.77
N ALA A 298 -6.54 -7.66 2.63
CA ALA A 298 -6.08 -8.82 3.39
C ALA A 298 -6.10 -8.52 4.91
N PHE A 299 -5.61 -7.34 5.29
CA PHE A 299 -5.69 -6.86 6.66
C PHE A 299 -7.14 -6.82 7.14
N ALA A 300 -8.09 -6.33 6.32
CA ALA A 300 -9.53 -6.29 6.61
C ALA A 300 -10.13 -7.65 6.92
N LEU A 301 -9.62 -8.70 6.29
CA LEU A 301 -10.19 -10.02 6.38
C LEU A 301 -9.52 -10.90 7.44
N GLU A 302 -8.25 -10.68 7.79
CA GLU A 302 -7.47 -11.57 8.66
C GLU A 302 -8.24 -12.09 9.89
N ASP A 303 -8.81 -11.19 10.70
CA ASP A 303 -9.57 -11.53 11.91
C ASP A 303 -11.09 -11.27 11.78
N SER A 304 -11.61 -11.28 10.55
CA SER A 304 -13.01 -10.93 10.31
C SER A 304 -13.98 -12.02 10.80
N PRO A 305 -15.07 -11.67 11.52
CA PRO A 305 -16.11 -12.64 11.87
C PRO A 305 -16.84 -13.19 10.63
N LEU A 306 -16.65 -12.59 9.45
CA LEU A 306 -17.21 -13.06 8.19
C LEU A 306 -16.77 -14.49 7.82
N TRP A 307 -15.59 -14.94 8.25
CA TRP A 307 -15.11 -16.30 7.94
C TRP A 307 -16.00 -17.40 8.52
N GLU A 308 -16.50 -17.20 9.74
CA GLU A 308 -17.35 -18.18 10.41
C GLU A 308 -18.85 -17.90 10.21
N LEU A 309 -19.21 -16.70 9.76
CA LEU A 309 -20.58 -16.23 9.64
C LEU A 309 -21.45 -17.14 8.75
N GLY A 310 -20.86 -17.69 7.67
CA GLY A 310 -21.59 -18.52 6.70
C GLY A 310 -22.21 -19.77 7.32
N LEU A 311 -21.42 -20.54 8.07
CA LEU A 311 -21.89 -21.74 8.76
C LEU A 311 -22.78 -21.40 9.95
N ARG A 312 -22.42 -20.39 10.76
CA ARG A 312 -23.18 -19.99 11.94
C ARG A 312 -24.61 -19.53 11.59
N GLN A 313 -24.77 -18.68 10.57
CA GLN A 313 -26.11 -18.25 10.14
C GLN A 313 -26.88 -19.35 9.42
N PHE A 314 -26.21 -20.26 8.72
CA PHE A 314 -26.92 -21.35 8.02
C PHE A 314 -27.58 -22.32 8.99
N PHE A 315 -26.91 -22.67 10.09
CA PHE A 315 -27.44 -23.59 11.11
C PHE A 315 -28.27 -22.90 12.20
N SER A 316 -28.46 -21.58 12.14
CA SER A 316 -29.29 -20.84 13.09
C SER A 316 -30.40 -20.05 12.39
N GLY A 317 -31.58 -20.01 13.02
CA GLY A 317 -32.65 -19.09 12.59
C GLY A 317 -32.38 -17.63 12.97
N GLU A 318 -31.30 -17.37 13.71
CA GLU A 318 -30.94 -16.04 14.20
C GLU A 318 -30.26 -15.24 13.08
N GLN A 319 -30.66 -13.97 12.92
CA GLN A 319 -30.10 -13.07 11.92
C GLN A 319 -29.04 -12.18 12.57
N TRP A 320 -27.80 -12.66 12.58
CA TRP A 320 -26.65 -11.99 13.22
C TRP A 320 -26.25 -10.71 12.50
N VAL A 321 -26.39 -10.69 11.17
CA VAL A 321 -26.11 -9.53 10.33
C VAL A 321 -27.33 -9.25 9.45
N LYS A 322 -27.66 -7.97 9.28
CA LYS A 322 -28.80 -7.56 8.44
C LYS A 322 -28.60 -8.03 6.99
N ASN A 323 -29.63 -8.63 6.40
CA ASN A 323 -29.66 -8.88 4.95
C ASN A 323 -29.62 -7.53 4.22
N ASP A 324 -28.50 -7.20 3.59
CA ASP A 324 -28.33 -5.92 2.91
C ASP A 324 -27.15 -5.96 1.93
N VAL A 325 -27.05 -4.92 1.10
CA VAL A 325 -25.87 -4.63 0.30
C VAL A 325 -24.87 -3.87 1.16
N TYR A 326 -23.66 -4.43 1.23
CA TYR A 326 -22.52 -3.85 1.92
C TYR A 326 -21.45 -3.46 0.92
N LEU A 327 -20.99 -2.23 1.07
CA LEU A 327 -19.96 -1.66 0.22
C LEU A 327 -18.59 -2.14 0.71
N THR A 328 -17.82 -2.76 -0.19
CA THR A 328 -16.45 -3.21 0.14
C THR A 328 -15.40 -2.14 -0.17
N GLN A 329 -15.83 -0.97 -0.65
CA GLN A 329 -15.09 0.26 -0.89
C GLN A 329 -16.05 1.46 -0.81
N PRO A 330 -15.56 2.70 -0.65
CA PRO A 330 -16.38 3.91 -0.72
C PRO A 330 -17.19 4.00 -2.02
N TYR A 331 -18.42 4.52 -1.93
CA TYR A 331 -19.25 4.79 -3.11
C TYR A 331 -18.60 5.85 -3.99
N GLN A 332 -18.54 5.60 -5.30
CA GLN A 332 -18.10 6.58 -6.29
C GLN A 332 -19.19 6.82 -7.33
N ARG A 333 -19.54 8.09 -7.53
CA ARG A 333 -20.50 8.49 -8.57
C ARG A 333 -19.89 8.19 -9.96
N GLY A 334 -20.72 7.67 -10.87
CA GLY A 334 -20.29 7.36 -12.23
C GLY A 334 -19.68 5.97 -12.45
N LYS A 335 -19.43 5.20 -11.37
CA LYS A 335 -19.01 3.79 -11.50
C LYS A 335 -20.19 2.82 -11.40
N ILE A 336 -20.18 1.81 -12.25
CA ILE A 336 -21.17 0.74 -12.30
C ILE A 336 -20.97 -0.22 -11.12
N PRO A 337 -21.98 -0.46 -10.27
CA PRO A 337 -21.84 -1.42 -9.20
C PRO A 337 -21.87 -2.85 -9.71
N VAL A 338 -20.98 -3.68 -9.15
CA VAL A 338 -21.02 -5.14 -9.29
C VAL A 338 -21.31 -5.72 -7.91
N VAL A 339 -22.49 -6.31 -7.75
CA VAL A 339 -22.95 -6.89 -6.48
C VAL A 339 -22.73 -8.41 -6.50
N PHE A 340 -21.84 -8.88 -5.62
CA PHE A 340 -21.58 -10.30 -5.45
C PHE A 340 -22.53 -10.94 -4.44
N VAL A 341 -23.19 -12.01 -4.85
CA VAL A 341 -24.16 -12.79 -4.05
C VAL A 341 -23.55 -14.15 -3.75
N HIS A 342 -23.21 -14.38 -2.49
CA HIS A 342 -22.62 -15.65 -2.03
C HIS A 342 -23.64 -16.80 -2.00
N GLY A 343 -23.15 -18.04 -1.86
CA GLY A 343 -23.98 -19.26 -1.89
C GLY A 343 -24.31 -19.82 -0.49
N THR A 344 -24.85 -21.03 -0.46
CA THR A 344 -25.22 -21.76 0.76
C THR A 344 -24.04 -21.91 1.74
N ALA A 345 -24.31 -21.78 3.04
CA ALA A 345 -23.34 -21.96 4.12
C ALA A 345 -22.03 -21.15 3.95
N SER A 346 -22.10 -20.03 3.22
CA SER A 346 -20.96 -19.18 2.89
C SER A 346 -21.20 -17.74 3.31
N SER A 347 -20.20 -16.88 3.12
CA SER A 347 -20.29 -15.44 3.37
C SER A 347 -19.58 -14.68 2.24
N PRO A 348 -19.69 -13.34 2.20
CA PRO A 348 -19.00 -12.54 1.19
C PRO A 348 -17.48 -12.72 1.12
N VAL A 349 -16.83 -13.19 2.19
CA VAL A 349 -15.37 -13.27 2.26
C VAL A 349 -14.76 -14.13 1.16
N TRP A 350 -15.50 -15.12 0.65
CA TRP A 350 -15.05 -16.00 -0.42
C TRP A 350 -14.89 -15.30 -1.77
N TRP A 351 -15.39 -14.07 -1.90
CA TRP A 351 -15.13 -13.21 -3.07
C TRP A 351 -13.87 -12.37 -2.94
N ALA A 352 -13.09 -12.49 -1.86
CA ALA A 352 -11.90 -11.67 -1.62
C ALA A 352 -10.89 -11.70 -2.77
N GLU A 353 -10.57 -12.88 -3.30
CA GLU A 353 -9.66 -13.03 -4.45
C GLU A 353 -10.21 -12.33 -5.69
N MET A 354 -11.52 -12.43 -5.92
CA MET A 354 -12.19 -11.78 -7.04
C MET A 354 -12.16 -10.26 -6.88
N TRP A 355 -12.48 -9.72 -5.70
CA TRP A 355 -12.36 -8.28 -5.44
C TRP A 355 -10.93 -7.80 -5.60
N ASN A 356 -9.95 -8.56 -5.10
CA ASN A 356 -8.53 -8.23 -5.24
C ASN A 356 -8.14 -8.11 -6.72
N SER A 357 -8.46 -9.15 -7.51
CA SER A 357 -8.11 -9.23 -8.93
C SER A 357 -8.81 -8.16 -9.77
N LEU A 358 -10.13 -7.98 -9.60
CA LEU A 358 -10.90 -7.02 -10.40
C LEU A 358 -10.56 -5.55 -10.07
N ARG A 359 -10.13 -5.26 -8.84
CA ARG A 359 -9.68 -3.92 -8.45
C ARG A 359 -8.31 -3.55 -8.99
N ALA A 360 -7.48 -4.55 -9.27
CA ALA A 360 -6.17 -4.33 -9.85
C ALA A 360 -6.23 -4.10 -11.36
N ASP A 361 -7.29 -4.53 -12.03
CA ASP A 361 -7.47 -4.21 -13.44
C ASP A 361 -7.78 -2.71 -13.61
N PRO A 362 -6.89 -1.93 -14.26
CA PRO A 362 -7.06 -0.49 -14.39
C PRO A 362 -8.25 -0.10 -15.27
N VAL A 363 -8.66 -0.97 -16.21
CA VAL A 363 -9.84 -0.74 -17.07
C VAL A 363 -11.11 -0.95 -16.26
N LEU A 364 -11.16 -2.02 -15.46
CA LEU A 364 -12.32 -2.33 -14.65
C LEU A 364 -12.48 -1.36 -13.49
N ARG A 365 -11.42 -1.10 -12.71
CA ARG A 365 -11.52 -0.23 -11.52
C ARG A 365 -11.94 1.20 -11.84
N LYS A 366 -11.69 1.67 -13.07
CA LYS A 366 -12.13 3.00 -13.55
C LYS A 366 -13.63 3.06 -13.81
N ARG A 367 -14.25 1.94 -14.18
CA ARG A 367 -15.67 1.87 -14.56
C ARG A 367 -16.56 1.19 -13.53
N TYR A 368 -16.01 0.29 -12.73
CA TYR A 368 -16.77 -0.58 -11.83
C TYR A 368 -16.38 -0.37 -10.36
N GLN A 369 -17.34 -0.64 -9.48
CA GLN A 369 -17.15 -0.68 -8.04
C GLN A 369 -17.79 -1.95 -7.46
N PHE A 370 -17.12 -2.60 -6.51
CA PHE A 370 -17.49 -3.96 -6.08
C PHE A 370 -18.15 -3.97 -4.71
N TRP A 371 -19.33 -4.57 -4.61
CA TRP A 371 -20.13 -4.66 -3.38
C TRP A 371 -20.49 -6.12 -3.08
N ALA A 372 -20.92 -6.37 -1.86
CA ALA A 372 -21.36 -7.69 -1.42
C ALA A 372 -22.80 -7.64 -0.93
N TYR A 373 -23.62 -8.58 -1.39
CA TYR A 373 -24.89 -8.86 -0.71
C TYR A 373 -24.64 -9.96 0.33
N LEU A 374 -24.98 -9.67 1.57
CA LEU A 374 -24.89 -10.62 2.68
C LEU A 374 -26.31 -10.99 3.11
N TYR A 375 -26.59 -12.28 3.24
CA TYR A 375 -27.88 -12.78 3.71
C TYR A 375 -27.75 -14.09 4.50
N ASN A 376 -28.76 -14.41 5.31
CA ASN A 376 -28.86 -15.75 5.90
C ASN A 376 -29.24 -16.77 4.81
N THR A 377 -28.31 -17.69 4.52
CA THR A 377 -28.45 -18.67 3.43
C THR A 377 -29.38 -19.83 3.77
N GLY A 378 -29.74 -20.03 5.04
CA GLY A 378 -30.73 -21.01 5.48
C GLY A 378 -32.18 -20.58 5.20
N ASN A 379 -32.40 -19.33 4.81
CA ASN A 379 -33.72 -18.84 4.44
C ASN A 379 -34.24 -19.45 3.13
N PRO A 380 -35.57 -19.61 2.97
CA PRO A 380 -36.16 -20.01 1.69
C PRO A 380 -35.69 -19.14 0.52
N ILE A 381 -35.44 -19.76 -0.64
CA ILE A 381 -34.86 -19.10 -1.81
C ILE A 381 -35.71 -17.90 -2.25
N ASN A 382 -37.02 -18.08 -2.33
CA ASN A 382 -37.98 -17.05 -2.73
C ASN A 382 -38.01 -15.86 -1.74
N HIS A 383 -37.88 -16.15 -0.43
CA HIS A 383 -37.73 -15.11 0.59
C HIS A 383 -36.43 -14.32 0.41
N SER A 384 -35.32 -15.03 0.23
CA SER A 384 -34.00 -14.42 0.05
C SER A 384 -33.92 -13.60 -1.24
N ALA A 385 -34.59 -14.04 -2.31
CA ALA A 385 -34.68 -13.32 -3.59
C ALA A 385 -35.48 -12.02 -3.44
N ALA A 386 -36.63 -12.07 -2.76
CA ALA A 386 -37.41 -10.88 -2.45
C ALA A 386 -36.58 -9.86 -1.65
N LYS A 387 -35.84 -10.33 -0.65
CA LYS A 387 -34.95 -9.48 0.16
C LYS A 387 -33.80 -8.89 -0.64
N LEU A 388 -33.21 -9.65 -1.57
CA LEU A 388 -32.19 -9.13 -2.49
C LEU A 388 -32.77 -7.98 -3.31
N ARG A 389 -33.93 -8.15 -3.95
CA ARG A 389 -34.58 -7.08 -4.73
C ARG A 389 -34.86 -5.82 -3.88
N GLU A 390 -35.39 -6.00 -2.67
CA GLU A 390 -35.62 -4.89 -1.73
C GLU A 390 -34.30 -4.17 -1.36
N SER A 391 -33.23 -4.91 -1.07
CA SER A 391 -31.93 -4.35 -0.73
C SER A 391 -31.26 -3.63 -1.90
N LEU A 392 -31.37 -4.18 -3.12
CA LEU A 392 -30.89 -3.52 -4.34
C LEU A 392 -31.66 -2.20 -4.57
N ALA A 393 -32.99 -2.23 -4.53
CA ALA A 393 -33.83 -1.04 -4.70
C ALA A 393 -33.57 0.02 -3.61
N SER A 394 -33.42 -0.40 -2.35
CA SER A 394 -33.07 0.51 -1.26
C SER A 394 -31.69 1.13 -1.44
N THR A 395 -30.73 0.37 -1.96
CA THR A 395 -29.38 0.85 -2.27
C THR A 395 -29.40 1.88 -3.39
N LEU A 396 -30.18 1.63 -4.46
CA LEU A 396 -30.42 2.61 -5.53
C LEU A 396 -30.98 3.92 -4.98
N HIS A 397 -32.06 3.86 -4.19
CA HIS A 397 -32.67 5.06 -3.61
C HIS A 397 -31.73 5.79 -2.63
N ARG A 398 -30.85 5.06 -1.92
CA ARG A 398 -29.91 5.67 -0.96
C ARG A 398 -28.84 6.51 -1.66
N TYR A 399 -28.31 6.03 -2.79
CA TYR A 399 -27.18 6.67 -3.48
C TYR A 399 -27.58 7.50 -4.70
N ASP A 400 -28.79 7.30 -5.23
CA ASP A 400 -29.36 8.05 -6.35
C ASP A 400 -30.86 8.36 -6.12
N PRO A 401 -31.21 9.13 -5.07
CA PRO A 401 -32.61 9.43 -4.74
C PRO A 401 -33.34 10.19 -5.86
N ASN A 402 -32.61 10.97 -6.66
CA ASN A 402 -33.17 11.79 -7.74
C ASN A 402 -33.11 11.10 -9.11
N GLY A 403 -32.46 9.94 -9.23
CA GLY A 403 -32.36 9.23 -10.51
C GLY A 403 -31.37 9.83 -11.52
N GLU A 404 -30.39 10.61 -11.06
CA GLU A 404 -29.40 11.32 -11.88
C GLU A 404 -28.10 10.52 -12.10
N GLY A 405 -28.00 9.31 -11.54
CA GLY A 405 -26.81 8.46 -11.60
C GLY A 405 -26.98 7.29 -12.57
N PRO A 406 -26.81 7.46 -13.91
CA PRO A 406 -27.07 6.40 -14.88
C PRO A 406 -26.25 5.14 -14.63
N ALA A 407 -24.97 5.27 -14.26
CA ALA A 407 -24.10 4.13 -13.96
C ALA A 407 -24.63 3.24 -12.82
N LEU A 408 -25.35 3.82 -11.85
CA LEU A 408 -25.94 3.04 -10.75
C LEU A 408 -27.04 2.10 -11.24
N ARG A 409 -27.73 2.48 -12.32
CA ARG A 409 -28.81 1.71 -12.95
C ARG A 409 -28.29 0.63 -13.91
N GLU A 410 -27.01 0.65 -14.26
CA GLU A 410 -26.33 -0.40 -15.04
C GLU A 410 -25.76 -1.52 -14.15
N MET A 411 -26.24 -1.63 -12.90
CA MET A 411 -25.76 -2.57 -11.91
C MET A 411 -25.70 -4.01 -12.43
N VAL A 412 -24.55 -4.64 -12.20
CA VAL A 412 -24.32 -6.06 -12.50
C VAL A 412 -24.46 -6.86 -11.21
N VAL A 413 -25.20 -7.98 -11.25
CA VAL A 413 -25.33 -8.89 -10.11
C VAL A 413 -24.69 -10.23 -10.48
N VAL A 414 -23.76 -10.70 -9.66
CA VAL A 414 -22.99 -11.93 -9.87
C VAL A 414 -23.28 -12.89 -8.72
N GLY A 415 -23.80 -14.07 -9.02
CA GLY A 415 -24.17 -15.05 -8.00
C GLY A 415 -23.43 -16.38 -8.15
N HIS A 416 -23.04 -16.97 -7.01
CA HIS A 416 -22.48 -18.32 -6.95
C HIS A 416 -23.46 -19.29 -6.27
N SER A 417 -23.66 -20.49 -6.86
CA SER A 417 -24.54 -21.54 -6.33
C SER A 417 -25.95 -21.01 -6.00
N GLN A 418 -26.46 -21.14 -4.77
CA GLN A 418 -27.74 -20.55 -4.33
C GLN A 418 -27.82 -19.03 -4.60
N GLY A 419 -26.70 -18.31 -4.50
CA GLY A 419 -26.64 -16.89 -4.87
C GLY A 419 -26.91 -16.64 -6.36
N GLY A 420 -26.57 -17.60 -7.22
CA GLY A 420 -26.92 -17.60 -8.65
C GLY A 420 -28.42 -17.73 -8.88
N LEU A 421 -29.13 -18.53 -8.07
CA LEU A 421 -30.59 -18.60 -8.11
C LEU A 421 -31.21 -17.27 -7.70
N LEU A 422 -30.72 -16.61 -6.64
CA LEU A 422 -31.21 -15.29 -6.24
C LEU A 422 -30.96 -14.24 -7.31
N THR A 423 -29.78 -14.29 -7.94
CA THR A 423 -29.40 -13.42 -9.05
C THR A 423 -30.37 -13.60 -10.21
N LYS A 424 -30.67 -14.84 -10.62
CA LYS A 424 -31.67 -15.12 -11.66
C LYS A 424 -33.03 -14.53 -11.33
N MET A 425 -33.47 -14.61 -10.07
CA MET A 425 -34.75 -14.05 -9.63
C MET A 425 -34.83 -12.51 -9.66
N THR A 426 -33.73 -11.81 -9.95
CA THR A 426 -33.75 -10.34 -10.14
C THR A 426 -34.24 -9.93 -11.53
N VAL A 427 -34.20 -10.86 -12.50
CA VAL A 427 -34.54 -10.61 -13.92
C VAL A 427 -35.66 -11.53 -14.44
N VAL A 428 -36.18 -12.42 -13.61
CA VAL A 428 -37.29 -13.31 -13.94
C VAL A 428 -38.58 -12.77 -13.34
N GLU A 429 -39.59 -12.63 -14.19
CA GLU A 429 -40.99 -12.44 -13.79
C GLU A 429 -41.64 -13.82 -13.66
N SER A 430 -41.92 -14.26 -12.42
CA SER A 430 -42.47 -15.60 -12.18
C SER A 430 -43.97 -15.71 -12.42
N GLY A 431 -44.69 -14.58 -12.41
CA GLY A 431 -46.14 -14.57 -12.27
C GLY A 431 -46.55 -15.45 -11.09
N ASP A 432 -47.62 -16.23 -11.22
CA ASP A 432 -48.06 -17.15 -10.16
C ASP A 432 -47.42 -18.55 -10.22
N THR A 433 -46.43 -18.77 -11.08
CA THR A 433 -45.81 -20.09 -11.28
C THR A 433 -45.18 -20.63 -10.00
N LEU A 434 -44.45 -19.79 -9.27
CA LEU A 434 -43.83 -20.19 -8.00
C LEU A 434 -44.88 -20.49 -6.93
N TRP A 435 -45.96 -19.72 -6.89
CA TRP A 435 -47.08 -19.97 -5.99
C TRP A 435 -47.74 -21.33 -6.27
N ARG A 436 -48.05 -21.60 -7.55
CA ARG A 436 -48.68 -22.85 -8.00
C ARG A 436 -47.81 -24.08 -7.78
N SER A 437 -46.47 -23.92 -7.75
CA SER A 437 -45.56 -25.03 -7.45
C SER A 437 -45.68 -25.56 -6.02
N MET A 438 -46.17 -24.73 -5.08
CA MET A 438 -46.32 -25.09 -3.67
C MET A 438 -47.78 -25.15 -3.21
N ASN A 439 -48.70 -24.55 -3.98
CA ASN A 439 -50.11 -24.46 -3.64
C ASN A 439 -50.98 -25.00 -4.78
N LYS A 440 -51.95 -25.84 -4.44
CA LYS A 440 -52.89 -26.42 -5.42
C LYS A 440 -53.90 -25.41 -5.98
N LYS A 441 -54.12 -24.30 -5.29
CA LYS A 441 -55.05 -23.24 -5.71
C LYS A 441 -54.28 -22.05 -6.30
N PRO A 442 -54.81 -21.39 -7.35
CA PRO A 442 -54.26 -20.13 -7.85
C PRO A 442 -54.16 -19.09 -6.74
N PHE A 443 -53.28 -18.11 -6.92
CA PHE A 443 -53.18 -16.99 -5.99
C PHE A 443 -54.48 -16.17 -6.05
N ASP A 444 -55.17 -16.03 -4.91
CA ASP A 444 -56.33 -15.17 -4.74
C ASP A 444 -56.02 -14.11 -3.68
N PRO A 445 -55.79 -12.85 -4.06
CA PRO A 445 -55.50 -11.77 -3.12
C PRO A 445 -56.61 -11.59 -2.08
N ALA A 446 -57.88 -11.90 -2.42
CA ALA A 446 -59.03 -11.71 -1.53
C ALA A 446 -59.02 -12.66 -0.33
N MET A 447 -58.24 -13.75 -0.39
CA MET A 447 -58.13 -14.72 0.71
C MET A 447 -57.09 -14.36 1.78
N LEU A 448 -56.30 -13.29 1.56
CA LEU A 448 -55.22 -12.88 2.46
C LEU A 448 -55.48 -11.52 3.11
N LYS A 449 -55.04 -11.37 4.36
CA LYS A 449 -54.94 -10.04 4.99
C LYS A 449 -53.93 -9.19 4.23
N ALA A 450 -54.11 -7.86 4.19
CA ALA A 450 -53.25 -6.96 3.41
C ALA A 450 -51.74 -7.17 3.63
N LYS A 451 -51.30 -7.34 4.88
CA LYS A 451 -49.89 -7.61 5.22
C LYS A 451 -49.38 -8.95 4.66
N ASP A 452 -50.23 -9.98 4.65
CA ASP A 452 -49.88 -11.30 4.13
C ASP A 452 -49.90 -11.32 2.60
N ARG A 453 -50.80 -10.52 1.99
CA ARG A 453 -50.86 -10.29 0.54
C ARG A 453 -49.55 -9.68 0.04
N ASP A 454 -49.12 -8.55 0.59
CA ASP A 454 -47.85 -7.90 0.22
C ASP A 454 -46.66 -8.86 0.35
N LEU A 455 -46.65 -9.69 1.41
CA LEU A 455 -45.59 -10.65 1.65
C LEU A 455 -45.57 -11.77 0.60
N VAL A 456 -46.74 -12.27 0.22
CA VAL A 456 -46.89 -13.32 -0.80
C VAL A 456 -46.53 -12.77 -2.17
N GLU A 457 -47.06 -11.60 -2.54
CA GLU A 457 -46.76 -10.95 -3.81
C GLU A 457 -45.24 -10.76 -3.95
N LYS A 458 -44.57 -10.14 -2.96
CA LYS A 458 -43.12 -9.93 -3.02
C LYS A 458 -42.28 -11.21 -3.16
N ARG A 459 -42.76 -12.32 -2.60
CA ARG A 459 -42.02 -13.59 -2.53
C ARG A 459 -42.30 -14.52 -3.70
N PHE A 460 -43.49 -14.47 -4.28
CA PHE A 460 -43.95 -15.49 -5.25
C PHE A 460 -44.30 -14.93 -6.61
N LEU A 461 -44.66 -13.65 -6.69
CA LEU A 461 -44.98 -12.94 -7.90
C LEU A 461 -43.81 -12.02 -8.27
#